data_AF-A0A2V7XIA1-F1
#
_entry.id   AF-A0A2V7XIA1-F1
#
_cell.length_a   1.000
_cell.length_b   1.000
_cell.length_c   1.000
_cell.angle_alpha   90.00
_cell.angle_beta   90.00
_cell.angle_gamma   90.00
#
_symmetry.space_group_name_H-M   'P 1'
#
loop_
_entity.id
_entity.type
_entity.pdbx_description
1 polymer ?
#
loop_
_entity_poly.entity_id
_entity_poly.type
_entity_poly.pdbx_seq_one_letter_code
_entity_poly.pdbx_strand_id
1 'polypeptide(L)'
;RNTHSWQQVIRALGDVESVLVPTGSTDANTRLDLTEEEQEILAYVNGRASVEQICDLSYLSSFETCRTLWALQVLGIIRRGHAGETAALGEGARERERELDLEGIVEKFNQMFSRIYGFLHGRLGDAVDPFMDGCLEEVSRQYGALFDGVDLKHYGRADFEQMLANVADLPAEQRKTLMVSALNELVYVIQLAVRTQHGAQEEAVVSGIIKDGLRKLGAG
;
A
#
# COMPACT_ATOMS: atom_id res chain seq x y z
N ARG A 1 32.70 -18.09 25.73
CA ARG A 1 33.57 -17.53 24.66
C ARG A 1 32.82 -16.55 23.74
N ASN A 2 31.48 -16.64 23.60
CA ASN A 2 30.64 -15.76 22.74
C ASN A 2 30.25 -14.39 23.35
N THR A 3 30.46 -14.14 24.65
CA THR A 3 30.02 -12.89 25.29
C THR A 3 30.86 -11.68 24.88
N HIS A 4 32.14 -11.91 24.57
CA HIS A 4 33.09 -10.86 24.17
C HIS A 4 32.90 -10.41 22.72
N SER A 5 32.53 -11.35 21.83
CA SER A 5 32.14 -11.03 20.44
C SER A 5 30.80 -10.30 20.41
N TRP A 6 29.84 -10.69 21.25
CA TRP A 6 28.56 -9.99 21.42
C TRP A 6 28.72 -8.51 21.77
N GLN A 7 29.55 -8.19 22.76
CA GLN A 7 29.80 -6.80 23.16
C GLN A 7 30.50 -5.97 22.08
N GLN A 8 31.35 -6.60 21.26
CA GLN A 8 32.04 -5.91 20.16
C GLN A 8 31.08 -5.60 19.01
N VAL A 9 30.21 -6.55 18.64
CA VAL A 9 29.21 -6.35 17.59
C VAL A 9 28.21 -5.25 17.97
N ILE A 10 27.66 -5.29 19.18
CA ILE A 10 26.74 -4.22 19.65
C ILE A 10 27.43 -2.86 19.66
N ARG A 11 28.65 -2.75 20.22
CA ARG A 11 29.38 -1.47 20.23
C ARG A 11 29.67 -0.94 18.83
N ALA A 12 29.93 -1.83 17.87
CA ALA A 12 30.17 -1.46 16.48
C ALA A 12 28.89 -0.95 15.79
N LEU A 13 27.74 -1.54 16.12
CA LEU A 13 26.42 -1.06 15.70
C LEU A 13 25.99 0.22 16.43
N GLY A 14 26.51 0.43 17.64
CA GLY A 14 26.25 1.56 18.52
C GLY A 14 25.71 1.05 19.83
N ASP A 15 24.39 1.00 19.89
CA ASP A 15 23.61 0.39 20.96
C ASP A 15 22.35 -0.22 20.35
N VAL A 16 21.60 -0.99 21.14
CA VAL A 16 20.36 -1.65 20.72
C VAL A 16 19.28 -0.65 20.26
N GLU A 17 19.29 0.58 20.79
CA GLU A 17 18.40 1.67 20.40
C GLU A 17 18.83 2.40 19.12
N SER A 18 20.00 2.07 18.55
CA SER A 18 20.51 2.77 17.37
C SER A 18 19.63 2.50 16.15
N VAL A 19 19.31 3.56 15.41
CA VAL A 19 18.59 3.46 14.13
C VAL A 19 19.59 3.50 12.99
N LEU A 20 19.52 2.49 12.13
CA LEU A 20 20.38 2.35 10.95
C LEU A 20 19.66 2.90 9.71
N VAL A 21 20.44 3.42 8.78
CA VAL A 21 19.97 3.98 7.50
C VAL A 21 20.79 3.41 6.35
N PRO A 22 20.20 3.18 5.17
CA PRO A 22 20.97 2.83 3.98
C PRO A 22 21.88 3.99 3.57
N THR A 23 23.09 3.71 3.09
CA THR A 23 24.05 4.74 2.67
C THR A 23 23.69 5.39 1.32
N GLY A 24 22.67 4.89 0.62
CA GLY A 24 22.15 5.47 -0.63
C GLY A 24 22.92 5.13 -1.90
N SER A 25 23.99 4.32 -1.80
CA SER A 25 24.73 3.82 -2.96
C SER A 25 24.02 2.61 -3.57
N THR A 26 23.01 2.86 -4.41
CA THR A 26 22.34 1.83 -5.23
C THR A 26 23.35 0.99 -6.03
N ASP A 27 24.42 1.60 -6.53
CA ASP A 27 25.49 0.92 -7.29
C ASP A 27 26.31 -0.10 -6.49
N ALA A 28 26.35 0.03 -5.16
CA ALA A 28 26.99 -0.95 -4.26
C ALA A 28 26.03 -2.09 -3.91
N ASN A 29 24.73 -1.78 -3.76
CA ASN A 29 23.69 -2.76 -3.47
C ASN A 29 23.44 -3.69 -4.67
N THR A 30 23.55 -3.20 -5.91
CA THR A 30 23.34 -4.02 -7.13
C THR A 30 24.57 -4.86 -7.51
N ARG A 31 25.75 -4.58 -6.93
CA ARG A 31 27.00 -5.33 -7.22
C ARG A 31 27.30 -6.46 -6.24
N LEU A 32 26.56 -6.54 -5.13
CA LEU A 32 26.77 -7.53 -4.09
C LEU A 32 25.66 -8.59 -4.19
N ASP A 33 26.05 -9.84 -4.37
CA ASP A 33 25.14 -10.99 -4.28
C ASP A 33 24.79 -11.22 -2.80
N LEU A 34 23.90 -10.39 -2.27
CA LEU A 34 23.36 -10.56 -0.92
C LEU A 34 22.49 -11.81 -0.87
N THR A 35 22.62 -12.59 0.19
CA THR A 35 21.72 -13.73 0.43
C THR A 35 20.30 -13.26 0.69
N GLU A 36 19.30 -14.15 0.55
CA GLU A 36 17.90 -13.83 0.87
C GLU A 36 17.75 -13.29 2.30
N GLU A 37 18.47 -13.89 3.26
CA GLU A 37 18.49 -13.45 4.66
C GLU A 37 19.08 -12.04 4.82
N GLU A 38 20.17 -11.71 4.10
CA GLU A 38 20.78 -10.37 4.14
C GLU A 38 19.89 -9.31 3.50
N GLN A 39 19.19 -9.66 2.42
CA GLN A 39 18.20 -8.80 1.77
C GLN A 39 17.01 -8.53 2.68
N GLU A 40 16.52 -9.56 3.39
CA GLU A 40 15.44 -9.42 4.37
C GLU A 40 15.85 -8.47 5.51
N ILE A 41 17.02 -8.68 6.11
CA ILE A 41 17.54 -7.79 7.16
C ILE A 41 17.70 -6.35 6.66
N LEU A 42 18.20 -6.17 5.44
CA LEU A 42 18.37 -4.85 4.83
C LEU A 42 17.02 -4.16 4.60
N ALA A 43 15.95 -4.90 4.28
CA ALA A 43 14.60 -4.35 4.09
C ALA A 43 14.03 -3.71 5.37
N TYR A 44 14.41 -4.21 6.55
CA TYR A 44 14.03 -3.60 7.83
C TYR A 44 14.79 -2.29 8.15
N VAL A 45 15.91 -2.01 7.46
CA VAL A 45 16.71 -0.78 7.64
C VAL A 45 16.07 0.38 6.88
N ASN A 46 15.00 0.92 7.44
CA ASN A 46 14.17 1.97 6.84
C ASN A 46 14.25 3.32 7.56
N GLY A 47 15.17 3.49 8.51
CA GLY A 47 15.29 4.70 9.32
C GLY A 47 14.25 4.84 10.44
N ARG A 48 13.40 3.82 10.69
CA ARG A 48 12.47 3.77 11.84
C ARG A 48 12.85 2.71 12.86
N ALA A 49 13.19 1.51 12.39
CA ALA A 49 13.46 0.39 13.27
C ALA A 49 14.84 0.53 13.94
N SER A 50 14.87 0.39 15.27
CA SER A 50 16.10 0.23 16.04
C SER A 50 16.68 -1.16 15.84
N VAL A 51 17.97 -1.35 16.17
CA VAL A 51 18.62 -2.66 16.13
C VAL A 51 17.85 -3.71 16.94
N GLU A 52 17.31 -3.35 18.10
CA GLU A 52 16.46 -4.23 18.92
C GLU A 52 15.21 -4.67 18.16
N GLN A 53 14.47 -3.72 17.60
CA GLN A 53 13.25 -4.02 16.84
C GLN A 53 13.55 -4.88 15.59
N ILE A 54 14.67 -4.65 14.92
CA ILE A 54 15.09 -5.49 13.79
C ILE A 54 15.39 -6.92 14.26
N CYS A 55 15.98 -7.08 15.46
CA CYS A 55 16.20 -8.40 16.05
C CYS A 55 14.88 -9.11 16.39
N ASP A 56 13.85 -8.39 16.79
CA ASP A 56 12.53 -8.95 17.10
C ASP A 56 11.73 -9.32 15.84
N LEU A 57 11.92 -8.57 14.75
CA LEU A 57 11.25 -8.82 13.46
C LEU A 57 11.89 -9.95 12.65
N SER A 58 13.19 -10.13 12.81
CA SER A 58 13.96 -11.15 12.08
C SER A 58 13.63 -12.57 12.56
N TYR A 59 13.53 -13.51 11.63
CA TYR A 59 13.43 -14.94 11.93
C TYR A 59 14.76 -15.55 12.43
N LEU A 60 15.87 -14.84 12.30
CA LEU A 60 17.18 -15.26 12.77
C LEU A 60 17.34 -14.98 14.27
N SER A 61 18.32 -15.63 14.91
CA SER A 61 18.66 -15.26 16.29
C SER A 61 19.16 -13.80 16.34
N SER A 62 18.92 -13.11 17.46
CA SER A 62 19.39 -11.72 17.65
C SER A 62 20.90 -11.57 17.39
N PHE A 63 21.68 -12.63 17.67
CA PHE A 63 23.10 -12.66 17.36
C PHE A 63 23.38 -12.67 15.86
N GLU A 64 22.69 -13.51 15.10
CA GLU A 64 22.83 -13.60 13.64
C GLU A 64 22.36 -12.31 12.98
N THR A 65 21.20 -11.77 13.39
CA THR A 65 20.69 -10.47 12.93
C THR A 65 21.70 -9.35 13.16
N CYS A 66 22.23 -9.20 14.38
CA CYS A 66 23.25 -8.21 14.68
C CYS A 66 24.54 -8.43 13.88
N ARG A 67 24.96 -9.68 13.67
CA ARG A 67 26.16 -9.99 12.89
C ARG A 67 26.00 -9.58 11.43
N THR A 68 24.82 -9.82 10.86
CA THR A 68 24.44 -9.41 9.50
C THR A 68 24.41 -7.89 9.38
N LEU A 69 23.73 -7.18 10.29
CA LEU A 69 23.73 -5.71 10.33
C LEU A 69 25.16 -5.14 10.40
N TRP A 70 26.02 -5.75 11.22
CA TRP A 70 27.41 -5.30 11.32
C TRP A 70 28.19 -5.55 10.02
N ALA A 71 28.00 -6.70 9.37
CA ALA A 71 28.60 -6.98 8.07
C ALA A 71 28.16 -5.96 7.01
N LEU A 72 26.85 -5.69 6.92
CA LEU A 72 26.30 -4.66 6.02
C LEU A 72 26.88 -3.26 6.32
N GLN A 73 27.12 -2.94 7.59
CA GLN A 73 27.74 -1.68 7.99
C GLN A 73 29.22 -1.60 7.59
N VAL A 74 29.98 -2.70 7.75
CA VAL A 74 31.39 -2.78 7.32
C VAL A 74 31.51 -2.69 5.80
N LEU A 75 30.56 -3.25 5.06
CA LEU A 75 30.46 -3.14 3.60
C LEU A 75 30.03 -1.73 3.13
N GLY A 76 29.66 -0.84 4.05
CA GLY A 76 29.22 0.51 3.73
C GLY A 76 27.80 0.60 3.16
N ILE A 77 27.04 -0.51 3.17
CA ILE A 77 25.67 -0.58 2.67
C ILE A 77 24.72 0.18 3.59
N ILE A 78 24.94 0.04 4.89
CA ILE A 78 24.19 0.77 5.93
C ILE A 78 25.14 1.53 6.84
N ARG A 79 24.60 2.51 7.55
CA ARG A 79 25.32 3.26 8.57
C ARG A 79 24.37 3.72 9.67
N ARG A 80 24.93 4.28 10.74
CA ARG A 80 24.12 4.95 11.76
C ARG A 80 23.46 6.19 11.16
N GLY A 81 22.17 6.34 11.40
CA GLY A 81 21.42 7.51 10.98
C GLY A 81 21.66 8.70 11.90
N HIS A 82 21.66 9.88 11.32
CA HIS A 82 21.59 11.14 12.06
C HIS A 82 20.12 11.54 12.25
N ALA A 83 19.79 12.27 13.31
CA ALA A 83 18.40 12.58 13.67
C ALA A 83 17.54 13.16 12.51
N GLY A 84 18.11 14.05 11.69
CA GLY A 84 17.39 14.62 10.54
C GLY A 84 17.16 13.62 9.39
N GLU A 85 18.10 12.70 9.20
CA GLU A 85 18.03 11.68 8.15
C GLU A 85 17.13 10.52 8.54
N THR A 86 17.19 10.07 9.80
CA THR A 86 16.26 9.06 10.33
C THR A 86 14.83 9.58 10.29
N ALA A 87 14.61 10.87 10.58
CA ALA A 87 13.30 11.49 10.45
C ALA A 87 12.80 11.48 9.00
N ALA A 88 13.64 11.90 8.04
CA ALA A 88 13.26 11.93 6.62
C ALA A 88 12.97 10.53 6.04
N LEU A 89 13.86 9.56 6.28
CA LEU A 89 13.67 8.17 5.84
C LEU A 89 12.47 7.53 6.52
N GLY A 90 12.28 7.81 7.82
CA GLY A 90 11.14 7.31 8.56
C GLY A 90 9.82 7.87 8.06
N GLU A 91 9.76 9.14 7.66
CA GLU A 91 8.58 9.69 6.99
C GLU A 91 8.34 9.04 5.62
N GLY A 92 9.37 8.86 4.80
CA GLY A 92 9.22 8.15 3.52
C GLY A 92 8.79 6.68 3.67
N ALA A 93 9.22 6.00 4.73
CA ALA A 93 8.73 4.67 5.06
C ALA A 93 7.26 4.66 5.51
N ARG A 94 6.84 5.65 6.31
CA ARG A 94 5.43 5.83 6.70
C ARG A 94 4.54 6.16 5.52
N GLU A 95 5.03 6.97 4.59
CA GLU A 95 4.29 7.31 3.37
C GLU A 95 4.03 6.07 2.51
N ARG A 96 5.06 5.25 2.26
CA ARG A 96 4.90 3.97 1.56
C ARG A 96 3.93 3.02 2.25
N GLU A 97 4.01 2.91 3.59
CA GLU A 97 3.06 2.10 4.37
C GLU A 97 1.62 2.59 4.18
N ARG A 98 1.39 3.91 4.25
CA ARG A 98 0.06 4.50 4.00
C ARG A 98 -0.43 4.29 2.57
N GLU A 99 0.45 4.31 1.59
CA GLU A 99 0.10 4.04 0.19
C GLU A 99 -0.30 2.58 -0.02
N LEU A 100 0.43 1.62 0.56
CA LEU A 100 0.06 0.20 0.53
C LEU A 100 -1.28 -0.06 1.24
N ASP A 101 -1.52 0.59 2.38
CA ASP A 101 -2.80 0.52 3.07
C ASP A 101 -3.94 1.05 2.18
N LEU A 102 -3.69 2.14 1.46
CA LEU A 102 -4.66 2.76 0.56
C LEU A 102 -4.92 1.90 -0.67
N GLU A 103 -3.88 1.33 -1.28
CA GLU A 103 -3.98 0.35 -2.37
C GLU A 103 -4.85 -0.83 -1.94
N GLY A 104 -4.61 -1.38 -0.74
CA GLY A 104 -5.41 -2.47 -0.18
C GLY A 104 -6.88 -2.10 0.01
N ILE A 105 -7.19 -0.85 0.36
CA ILE A 105 -8.57 -0.34 0.43
C ILE A 105 -9.19 -0.27 -0.97
N VAL A 106 -8.50 0.33 -1.94
CA VAL A 106 -8.98 0.46 -3.32
C VAL A 106 -9.19 -0.91 -3.96
N GLU A 107 -8.31 -1.89 -3.69
CA GLU A 107 -8.46 -3.25 -4.18
C GLU A 107 -9.73 -3.92 -3.64
N LYS A 108 -10.09 -3.70 -2.37
CA LYS A 108 -11.36 -4.19 -1.80
C LYS A 108 -12.58 -3.58 -2.51
N PHE A 109 -12.52 -2.30 -2.90
CA PHE A 109 -13.55 -1.68 -3.75
C PHE A 109 -13.57 -2.30 -5.15
N ASN A 110 -12.41 -2.45 -5.79
CA ASN A 110 -12.31 -3.07 -7.11
C ASN A 110 -12.86 -4.50 -7.14
N GLN A 111 -12.63 -5.31 -6.10
CA GLN A 111 -13.26 -6.63 -5.97
C GLN A 111 -14.79 -6.55 -5.90
N MET A 112 -15.33 -5.53 -5.24
CA MET A 112 -16.78 -5.28 -5.19
C MET A 112 -17.29 -4.85 -6.58
N PHE A 113 -16.63 -3.90 -7.23
CA PHE A 113 -17.01 -3.43 -8.56
C PHE A 113 -16.94 -4.55 -9.60
N SER A 114 -15.91 -5.41 -9.59
CA SER A 114 -15.83 -6.54 -10.52
C SER A 114 -16.95 -7.56 -10.35
N ARG A 115 -17.44 -7.76 -9.12
CA ARG A 115 -18.62 -8.62 -8.89
C ARG A 115 -19.89 -7.99 -9.41
N ILE A 116 -20.06 -6.68 -9.19
CA ILE A 116 -21.21 -5.93 -9.73
C ILE A 116 -21.16 -5.94 -11.26
N TYR A 117 -20.01 -5.63 -11.85
CA TYR A 117 -19.76 -5.68 -13.28
C TYR A 117 -20.10 -7.06 -13.84
N GLY A 118 -19.57 -8.15 -13.26
CA GLY A 118 -19.85 -9.51 -13.75
C GLY A 118 -21.34 -9.87 -13.69
N PHE A 119 -22.03 -9.45 -12.62
CA PHE A 119 -23.47 -9.63 -12.48
C PHE A 119 -24.27 -8.84 -13.53
N LEU A 120 -23.91 -7.58 -13.76
CA LEU A 120 -24.56 -6.71 -14.75
C LEU A 120 -24.24 -7.14 -16.17
N HIS A 121 -23.00 -7.55 -16.47
CA HIS A 121 -22.62 -8.09 -17.77
C HIS A 121 -23.42 -9.35 -18.11
N GLY A 122 -23.69 -10.23 -17.13
CA GLY A 122 -24.56 -11.38 -17.32
C GLY A 122 -26.02 -11.05 -17.70
N ARG A 123 -26.45 -9.78 -17.53
CA ARG A 123 -27.80 -9.30 -17.86
C ARG A 123 -27.84 -8.36 -19.06
N LEU A 124 -26.90 -7.43 -19.11
CA LEU A 124 -26.81 -6.34 -20.08
C LEU A 124 -25.92 -6.73 -21.28
N GLY A 125 -25.10 -7.77 -21.15
CA GLY A 125 -24.06 -8.09 -22.12
C GLY A 125 -23.11 -6.91 -22.27
N ASP A 126 -22.85 -6.52 -23.51
CA ASP A 126 -21.90 -5.45 -23.87
C ASP A 126 -22.39 -4.04 -23.46
N ALA A 127 -23.68 -3.88 -23.13
CA ALA A 127 -24.20 -2.61 -22.63
C ALA A 127 -23.76 -2.29 -21.18
N VAL A 128 -23.05 -3.20 -20.51
CA VAL A 128 -22.49 -2.95 -19.17
C VAL A 128 -21.41 -1.87 -19.18
N ASP A 129 -20.55 -1.83 -20.21
CA ASP A 129 -19.47 -0.84 -20.31
C ASP A 129 -20.02 0.59 -20.35
N PRO A 130 -20.91 0.96 -21.30
CA PRO A 130 -21.48 2.31 -21.33
C PRO A 130 -22.33 2.63 -20.10
N PHE A 131 -22.92 1.61 -19.43
CA PHE A 131 -23.61 1.81 -18.16
C PHE A 131 -22.63 2.22 -17.04
N MET A 132 -21.50 1.52 -16.93
CA MET A 132 -20.47 1.79 -15.92
C MET A 132 -19.78 3.14 -16.20
N ASP A 133 -19.50 3.45 -17.46
CA ASP A 133 -18.97 4.75 -17.89
C ASP A 133 -19.91 5.89 -17.48
N GLY A 134 -21.22 5.75 -17.73
CA GLY A 134 -22.21 6.75 -17.31
C GLY A 134 -22.27 6.95 -15.78
N CYS A 135 -22.07 5.88 -15.01
CA CYS A 135 -21.96 6.00 -13.55
C CYS A 135 -20.68 6.74 -13.13
N LEU A 136 -19.54 6.43 -13.75
CA LEU A 136 -18.27 7.09 -13.47
C LEU A 136 -18.31 8.58 -13.87
N GLU A 137 -18.90 8.91 -15.01
CA GLU A 137 -19.08 10.29 -15.47
C GLU A 137 -19.88 11.12 -14.47
N GLU A 138 -20.95 10.57 -13.89
CA GLU A 138 -21.76 11.26 -12.88
C GLU A 138 -20.93 11.60 -11.64
N VAL A 139 -20.17 10.64 -11.11
CA VAL A 139 -19.29 10.85 -9.94
C VAL A 139 -18.16 11.82 -10.28
N SER A 140 -17.62 11.75 -11.49
CA SER A 140 -16.54 12.62 -11.97
C SER A 140 -16.96 14.09 -12.04
N ARG A 141 -18.25 14.42 -12.06
CA ARG A 141 -18.68 15.83 -11.93
C ARG A 141 -18.35 16.43 -10.58
N GLN A 142 -18.33 15.61 -9.53
CA GLN A 142 -18.00 16.03 -8.17
C GLN A 142 -16.52 15.77 -7.83
N TYR A 143 -15.95 14.68 -8.33
CA TYR A 143 -14.61 14.21 -8.01
C TYR A 143 -13.65 14.23 -9.22
N GLY A 144 -13.89 15.11 -10.18
CA GLY A 144 -13.22 15.06 -11.49
C GLY A 144 -11.70 15.08 -11.45
N ALA A 145 -11.09 15.79 -10.51
CA ALA A 145 -9.65 15.78 -10.34
C ALA A 145 -9.10 14.39 -9.99
N LEU A 146 -9.83 13.58 -9.19
CA LEU A 146 -9.41 12.23 -8.82
C LEU A 146 -9.57 11.24 -9.98
N PHE A 147 -10.65 11.36 -10.75
CA PHE A 147 -10.98 10.43 -11.83
C PHE A 147 -10.47 10.88 -13.21
N ASP A 148 -9.63 11.91 -13.30
CA ASP A 148 -9.07 12.35 -14.57
C ASP A 148 -8.25 11.23 -15.23
N GLY A 149 -8.62 10.85 -16.45
CA GLY A 149 -8.02 9.71 -17.16
C GLY A 149 -8.25 8.34 -16.51
N VAL A 150 -9.08 8.23 -15.47
CA VAL A 150 -9.50 6.96 -14.88
C VAL A 150 -10.70 6.46 -15.65
N ASP A 151 -10.65 5.20 -16.07
CA ASP A 151 -11.80 4.48 -16.61
C ASP A 151 -11.99 3.16 -15.86
N LEU A 152 -13.18 2.57 -16.00
CA LEU A 152 -13.51 1.29 -15.39
C LEU A 152 -13.16 0.12 -16.32
N LYS A 153 -11.99 0.21 -16.98
CA LYS A 153 -11.48 -0.82 -17.90
C LYS A 153 -11.50 -2.21 -17.26
N HIS A 154 -11.60 -3.23 -18.12
CA HIS A 154 -11.44 -4.66 -17.77
C HIS A 154 -12.17 -5.06 -16.47
N TYR A 155 -13.48 -5.30 -16.58
CA TYR A 155 -14.30 -5.81 -15.49
C TYR A 155 -14.59 -4.79 -14.38
N GLY A 156 -14.72 -3.52 -14.72
CA GLY A 156 -15.26 -2.50 -13.82
C GLY A 156 -14.26 -2.00 -12.76
N ARG A 157 -12.95 -2.10 -12.99
CA ARG A 157 -11.92 -1.77 -11.99
C ARG A 157 -11.38 -0.37 -12.21
N ALA A 158 -11.23 0.40 -11.13
CA ALA A 158 -10.57 1.69 -11.15
C ALA A 158 -9.04 1.51 -11.02
N ASP A 159 -8.28 2.26 -11.84
CA ASP A 159 -6.82 2.25 -11.82
C ASP A 159 -6.30 3.03 -10.60
N PHE A 160 -5.72 2.30 -9.65
CA PHE A 160 -5.17 2.88 -8.42
C PHE A 160 -3.98 3.80 -8.68
N GLU A 161 -3.06 3.41 -9.57
CA GLU A 161 -1.86 4.18 -9.88
C GLU A 161 -2.24 5.52 -10.52
N GLN A 162 -3.20 5.50 -11.45
CA GLN A 162 -3.71 6.73 -12.06
C GLN A 162 -4.42 7.62 -11.04
N MET A 163 -5.30 7.04 -10.20
CA MET A 163 -5.97 7.80 -9.14
C MET A 163 -4.97 8.40 -8.15
N LEU A 164 -3.90 7.69 -7.79
CA LEU A 164 -2.86 8.17 -6.88
C LEU A 164 -2.06 9.31 -7.51
N ALA A 165 -1.67 9.17 -8.77
CA ALA A 165 -0.97 10.21 -9.53
C ALA A 165 -1.78 11.52 -9.58
N ASN A 166 -3.09 11.41 -9.77
CA ASN A 166 -4.01 12.55 -9.83
C ASN A 166 -4.09 13.36 -8.51
N VAL A 167 -3.74 12.74 -7.38
CA VAL A 167 -3.80 13.37 -6.05
C VAL A 167 -2.45 13.40 -5.34
N ALA A 168 -1.35 13.24 -6.08
CA ALA A 168 0.00 13.16 -5.52
C ALA A 168 0.39 14.41 -4.71
N ASP A 169 -0.14 15.57 -5.07
CA ASP A 169 0.11 16.85 -4.37
C ASP A 169 -0.63 16.97 -3.03
N LEU A 170 -1.59 16.08 -2.73
CA LEU A 170 -2.36 16.13 -1.49
C LEU A 170 -1.63 15.41 -0.35
N PRO A 171 -1.81 15.87 0.91
CA PRO A 171 -1.37 15.12 2.09
C PRO A 171 -2.01 13.71 2.13
N ALA A 172 -1.27 12.71 2.61
CA ALA A 172 -1.70 11.30 2.60
C ALA A 172 -3.09 11.08 3.24
N GLU A 173 -3.39 11.75 4.35
CA GLU A 173 -4.71 11.66 5.01
C GLU A 173 -5.84 12.21 4.11
N GLN A 174 -5.56 13.26 3.34
CA GLN A 174 -6.52 13.82 2.39
C GLN A 174 -6.69 12.92 1.17
N ARG A 175 -5.61 12.31 0.66
CA ARG A 175 -5.67 11.31 -0.42
C ARG A 175 -6.60 10.15 -0.05
N LYS A 176 -6.38 9.55 1.12
CA LYS A 176 -7.20 8.46 1.64
C LYS A 176 -8.67 8.86 1.78
N THR A 177 -8.93 9.98 2.43
CA THR A 177 -10.31 10.46 2.64
C THR A 177 -11.02 10.70 1.31
N LEU A 178 -10.37 11.39 0.37
CA LEU A 178 -10.91 11.71 -0.95
C LEU A 178 -11.22 10.44 -1.77
N MET A 179 -10.28 9.51 -1.85
CA MET A 179 -10.47 8.24 -2.56
C MET A 179 -11.62 7.42 -1.98
N VAL A 180 -11.65 7.24 -0.66
CA VAL A 180 -12.72 6.48 -0.01
C VAL A 180 -14.08 7.14 -0.22
N SER A 181 -14.18 8.47 -0.11
CA SER A 181 -15.43 9.19 -0.38
C SER A 181 -15.90 9.03 -1.83
N ALA A 182 -14.99 9.20 -2.79
CA ALA A 182 -15.32 9.09 -4.20
C ALA A 182 -15.74 7.67 -4.62
N LEU A 183 -15.04 6.64 -4.13
CA LEU A 183 -15.39 5.25 -4.41
C LEU A 183 -16.71 4.83 -3.74
N ASN A 184 -17.00 5.33 -2.54
CA ASN A 184 -18.32 5.15 -1.91
C ASN A 184 -19.43 5.83 -2.72
N GLU A 185 -19.17 7.03 -3.25
CA GLU A 185 -20.14 7.71 -4.13
C GLU A 185 -20.37 6.90 -5.41
N LEU A 186 -19.33 6.33 -6.00
CA LEU A 186 -19.48 5.44 -7.16
C LEU A 186 -20.33 4.21 -6.85
N VAL A 187 -20.14 3.58 -5.69
CA VAL A 187 -21.02 2.49 -5.21
C VAL A 187 -22.48 2.95 -5.15
N TYR A 188 -22.74 4.13 -4.57
CA TYR A 188 -24.08 4.69 -4.45
C TYR A 188 -24.72 4.98 -5.82
N VAL A 189 -23.98 5.64 -6.72
CA VAL A 189 -24.44 5.97 -8.07
C VAL A 189 -24.76 4.70 -8.86
N ILE A 190 -23.91 3.67 -8.80
CA ILE A 190 -24.18 2.38 -9.46
C ILE A 190 -25.47 1.77 -8.91
N GLN A 191 -25.64 1.71 -7.58
CA GLN A 191 -26.84 1.14 -6.97
C GLN A 191 -28.12 1.90 -7.40
N LEU A 192 -28.06 3.23 -7.43
CA LEU A 192 -29.16 4.08 -7.87
C LEU A 192 -29.46 3.89 -9.38
N ALA A 193 -28.43 3.82 -10.22
CA ALA A 193 -28.56 3.59 -11.65
C ALA A 193 -29.19 2.23 -11.94
N VAL A 194 -28.77 1.17 -11.24
CA VAL A 194 -29.40 -0.16 -11.35
C VAL A 194 -30.86 -0.10 -10.94
N ARG A 195 -31.18 0.56 -9.82
CA ARG A 195 -32.57 0.70 -9.35
C ARG A 195 -33.46 1.40 -10.37
N THR A 196 -32.97 2.48 -10.97
CA THR A 196 -33.73 3.33 -11.88
C THR A 196 -33.90 2.71 -13.27
N GLN A 197 -32.88 2.00 -13.78
CA GLN A 197 -32.88 1.46 -15.14
C GLN A 197 -33.32 -0.02 -15.22
N HIS A 198 -33.08 -0.81 -14.17
CA HIS A 198 -33.31 -2.27 -14.17
C HIS A 198 -34.26 -2.76 -13.06
N GLY A 199 -34.67 -1.87 -12.15
CA GLY A 199 -35.69 -2.13 -11.15
C GLY A 199 -35.18 -2.74 -9.85
N ALA A 200 -36.12 -2.96 -8.92
CA ALA A 200 -35.81 -3.29 -7.53
C ALA A 200 -35.20 -4.69 -7.32
N GLN A 201 -35.51 -5.65 -8.18
CA GLN A 201 -34.97 -7.01 -8.06
C GLN A 201 -33.45 -7.04 -8.31
N GLU A 202 -33.00 -6.27 -9.30
CA GLU A 202 -31.58 -6.16 -9.65
C GLU A 202 -30.80 -5.36 -8.61
N GLU A 203 -31.40 -4.28 -8.14
CA GLU A 203 -30.86 -3.48 -7.04
C GLU A 203 -30.66 -4.33 -5.77
N ALA A 204 -31.60 -5.23 -5.45
CA ALA A 204 -31.48 -6.08 -4.26
C ALA A 204 -30.26 -7.00 -4.31
N VAL A 205 -29.91 -7.54 -5.49
CA VAL A 205 -28.71 -8.39 -5.63
C VAL A 205 -27.44 -7.55 -5.55
N VAL A 206 -27.41 -6.41 -6.23
CA VAL A 206 -26.27 -5.46 -6.16
C VAL A 206 -26.07 -4.98 -4.72
N SER A 207 -27.15 -4.66 -4.00
CA SER A 207 -27.11 -4.31 -2.57
C SER A 207 -26.52 -5.44 -1.71
N GLY A 208 -26.83 -6.70 -2.03
CA GLY A 208 -26.20 -7.87 -1.40
C GLY A 208 -24.69 -7.92 -1.61
N ILE A 209 -24.24 -7.72 -2.86
CA ILE A 209 -22.81 -7.66 -3.21
C ILE A 209 -22.12 -6.52 -2.45
N ILE A 210 -22.75 -5.33 -2.40
CA ILE A 210 -22.22 -4.16 -1.69
C ILE A 210 -22.09 -4.43 -0.19
N LYS A 211 -23.13 -4.97 0.45
CA LYS A 211 -23.10 -5.32 1.89
C LYS A 211 -21.99 -6.30 2.22
N ASP A 212 -21.82 -7.32 1.39
CA ASP A 212 -20.75 -8.31 1.55
C ASP A 212 -19.36 -7.67 1.37
N GLY A 213 -19.20 -6.76 0.41
CA GLY A 213 -17.95 -6.01 0.21
C GLY A 213 -17.64 -5.05 1.35
N LEU A 214 -18.62 -4.27 1.82
CA LEU A 214 -18.48 -3.35 2.95
C LEU A 214 -18.12 -4.09 4.24
N ARG A 215 -18.69 -5.29 4.46
CA ARG A 215 -18.30 -6.14 5.60
C ARG A 215 -16.81 -6.51 5.55
N LYS A 216 -16.25 -6.75 4.36
CA LYS A 216 -14.82 -7.03 4.18
C LYS A 216 -13.93 -5.79 4.29
N LEU A 217 -14.47 -4.61 3.97
CA LEU A 217 -13.80 -3.34 4.18
C LEU A 217 -13.64 -3.03 5.68
N GLY A 218 -14.66 -3.29 6.49
CA GLY A 218 -14.62 -3.06 7.95
C GLY A 218 -14.01 -4.20 8.79
N ALA A 219 -13.67 -5.34 8.18
CA ALA A 219 -13.04 -6.48 8.85
C ALA A 219 -11.52 -6.54 8.68
N GLY A 220 -10.90 -5.41 8.31
CA GLY A 220 -9.45 -5.26 8.15
C GLY A 220 -8.88 -4.28 9.16
#